data_AF-A0A2M7VZF0-F1
#
_entry.id   AF-A0A2M7VZF0-F1
#
_cell.length_a   1.000
_cell.length_b   1.000
_cell.length_c   1.000
_cell.angle_alpha   90.00
_cell.angle_beta   90.00
_cell.angle_gamma   90.00
#
_symmetry.space_group_name_H-M   'P 1'
#
loop_
_entity.id
_entity.type
_entity.pdbx_description
1 polymer ?
#
loop_
_entity_poly.entity_id
_entity_poly.type
_entity_poly.pdbx_seq_one_letter_code
_entity_poly.pdbx_strand_id
1 'polypeptide(L)' 'MKKILYLCLIVVSSTIISCAQEQCECQQDGNNITYTNDDAKDAGVDLATYCEGLDGVVKLSNPTNQCTLQ' A
#
# COMPACT_ATOMS: atom_id res chain seq x y z
N MET A 1 45.18 -6.76 0.94
CA MET A 1 44.50 -5.71 1.73
C MET A 1 43.82 -4.74 0.78
N LYS A 2 42.50 -4.86 0.58
CA LYS A 2 41.76 -4.03 -0.38
C LYS A 2 40.78 -3.17 0.43
N LYS A 3 41.00 -1.86 0.39
CA LYS A 3 40.31 -0.85 1.17
C LYS A 3 38.88 -0.72 0.65
N ILE A 4 37.88 -0.96 1.51
CA ILE A 4 36.48 -0.73 1.19
C ILE A 4 36.17 0.71 1.56
N LEU A 5 35.85 1.46 0.51
CA LEU A 5 35.55 2.89 0.53
C LEU A 5 34.20 3.09 1.26
N TYR A 6 34.20 4.02 2.21
CA TYR A 6 33.02 4.50 2.92
C TYR A 6 31.95 4.99 1.95
N LEU A 7 30.80 4.31 1.93
CA LEU A 7 29.55 4.86 1.42
C LEU A 7 28.76 5.38 2.62
N CYS A 8 28.88 6.69 2.85
CA CYS A 8 27.96 7.45 3.68
C CYS A 8 26.56 7.32 3.07
N LEU A 9 25.80 6.30 3.49
CA LEU A 9 24.36 6.31 3.34
C LEU A 9 23.83 7.32 4.34
N ILE A 10 23.60 8.52 3.82
CA ILE A 10 22.84 9.58 4.45
C ILE A 10 21.45 8.98 4.71
N VAL A 11 21.27 8.44 5.91
CA VAL A 11 19.94 8.21 6.46
C VAL A 11 19.41 9.62 6.69
N VAL A 12 18.77 10.17 5.66
CA VAL A 12 17.95 11.36 5.81
C VAL A 12 16.82 10.89 6.71
N SER A 13 17.01 11.11 8.01
CA SER A 13 15.97 11.04 9.03
C SER A 13 14.97 12.14 8.74
N SER A 14 14.21 11.94 7.66
CA SER A 14 13.01 12.72 7.38
C SER A 14 12.06 12.31 8.48
N THR A 15 11.86 13.21 9.43
CA THR A 15 10.78 13.15 10.40
C THR A 15 9.50 12.86 9.63
N ILE A 16 9.06 11.60 9.67
CA ILE A 16 7.85 11.16 9.01
C ILE A 16 6.73 11.85 9.77
N ILE A 17 6.22 12.92 9.19
CA ILE A 17 4.91 13.45 9.58
C ILE A 17 3.98 12.27 9.32
N SER A 18 3.51 11.61 10.38
CA SER A 18 2.41 10.64 10.33
C SER A 18 1.13 11.39 9.90
N CYS A 19 1.09 11.86 8.66
CA CYS A 19 -0.18 11.90 7.95
C CYS A 19 -0.52 10.42 7.75
N ALA A 20 -1.44 9.89 8.55
CA ALA A 20 -2.14 8.68 8.18
C ALA A 20 -2.79 8.98 6.83
N GLN A 21 -2.12 8.57 5.74
CA GLN A 21 -2.70 8.67 4.42
C GLN A 21 -3.73 7.57 4.34
N GLU A 22 -4.93 7.92 3.89
CA GLU A 22 -5.96 6.93 3.62
C GLU A 22 -5.37 5.87 2.69
N GLN A 23 -5.56 4.60 3.04
CA GLN A 23 -5.07 3.45 2.29
C GLN A 23 -6.12 2.35 2.26
N CYS A 24 -6.17 1.57 1.18
CA CYS A 24 -7.04 0.41 1.08
C CYS A 24 -6.22 -0.84 1.39
N GLU A 25 -6.58 -1.58 2.45
CA GLU A 25 -5.94 -2.85 2.80
C GLU A 25 -6.84 -4.02 2.39
N CYS A 26 -6.32 -4.91 1.54
CA CYS A 26 -7.00 -6.10 1.06
C CYS A 26 -6.39 -7.36 1.67
N GLN A 27 -7.17 -8.11 2.43
CA GLN A 27 -6.80 -9.44 2.92
C GLN A 27 -7.10 -10.48 1.83
N GLN A 28 -6.04 -11.10 1.31
CA GLN A 28 -6.08 -12.13 0.26
C GLN A 28 -5.33 -13.38 0.71
N ASP A 29 -6.07 -14.46 0.99
CA ASP A 29 -5.51 -15.79 1.32
C ASP A 29 -4.44 -15.76 2.43
N GLY A 30 -4.64 -14.88 3.42
CA GLY A 30 -3.75 -14.71 4.58
C GLY A 30 -2.65 -13.65 4.40
N ASN A 31 -2.59 -12.96 3.26
CA ASN A 31 -1.71 -11.82 3.03
C ASN A 31 -2.50 -10.51 3.03
N ASN A 32 -1.88 -9.42 3.48
CA ASN A 32 -2.46 -8.09 3.38
C ASN A 32 -1.74 -7.33 2.26
N ILE A 33 -2.51 -6.84 1.28
CA ILE A 33 -2.02 -6.00 0.19
C ILE A 33 -2.56 -4.60 0.42
N THR A 34 -1.67 -3.61 0.45
CA THR A 34 -2.04 -2.20 0.65
C THR A 34 -2.00 -1.46 -0.67
N TYR A 35 -3.07 -0.72 -0.96
CA TYR A 35 -3.18 0.20 -2.07
C TYR A 35 -3.30 1.62 -1.54
N THR A 36 -2.64 2.54 -2.21
CA THR A 36 -2.52 3.94 -1.83
C THR A 36 -3.42 4.83 -2.69
N ASN A 37 -3.55 6.08 -2.29
CA ASN A 37 -4.18 7.10 -3.11
C ASN A 37 -3.54 7.24 -4.51
N ASP A 38 -2.24 6.96 -4.65
CA ASP A 38 -1.58 7.07 -5.96
C ASP A 38 -1.98 5.90 -6.89
N ASP A 39 -2.19 4.70 -6.35
CA ASP A 39 -2.74 3.57 -7.11
C ASP A 39 -4.16 3.86 -7.63
N ALA A 40 -5.00 4.48 -6.79
CA ALA A 40 -6.35 4.87 -7.17
C ALA A 40 -6.36 5.99 -8.23
N LYS A 41 -5.48 6.99 -8.09
CA LYS A 41 -5.31 8.07 -9.09
C LYS A 41 -4.84 7.53 -10.43
N ASP A 42 -3.92 6.56 -10.44
CA ASP A 42 -3.47 5.91 -11.67
C ASP A 42 -4.61 5.17 -12.37
N ALA A 43 -5.56 4.63 -11.61
CA ALA A 43 -6.80 4.06 -12.12
C ALA A 43 -7.88 5.11 -12.48
N GLY A 44 -7.64 6.40 -12.21
CA GLY A 44 -8.55 7.50 -12.52
C GLY A 44 -9.78 7.59 -11.61
N VAL A 45 -9.71 7.00 -10.41
CA VAL A 45 -10.81 6.98 -9.43
C VAL A 45 -10.32 7.43 -8.06
N ASP A 46 -11.23 7.74 -7.14
CA ASP A 46 -10.88 7.96 -5.73
C ASP A 46 -10.58 6.62 -5.02
N LEU A 47 -9.86 6.70 -3.90
CA LEU A 47 -9.42 5.52 -3.16
C LEU A 47 -10.57 4.69 -2.59
N ALA A 48 -11.69 5.30 -2.21
CA ALA A 48 -12.85 4.57 -1.70
C ALA A 48 -13.49 3.74 -2.82
N THR A 49 -13.74 4.34 -3.97
CA THR A 49 -14.24 3.65 -5.17
C THR A 49 -13.29 2.54 -5.62
N TYR A 50 -11.97 2.80 -5.59
CA TYR A 50 -10.96 1.79 -5.90
C TYR A 50 -11.01 0.61 -4.92
N CYS A 51 -11.14 0.91 -3.62
CA CYS A 51 -11.21 -0.11 -2.57
C CYS A 51 -12.47 -0.97 -2.65
N GLU A 52 -13.63 -0.37 -2.94
CA GLU A 52 -14.89 -1.11 -3.15
C GLU A 52 -14.80 -2.03 -4.37
N GLY A 53 -14.18 -1.56 -5.47
CA GLY A 53 -13.94 -2.37 -6.65
C GLY A 53 -13.04 -3.56 -6.35
N LEU A 54 -11.94 -3.33 -5.63
CA LEU A 54 -11.04 -4.39 -5.18
C LEU A 54 -11.72 -5.38 -4.25
N ASP A 55 -12.53 -4.91 -3.29
CA ASP A 55 -13.29 -5.75 -2.37
C ASP A 55 -14.19 -6.74 -3.14
N GLY A 56 -14.89 -6.26 -4.17
CA GLY A 56 -15.67 -7.11 -5.07
C GLY A 56 -14.81 -8.14 -5.80
N VAL A 57 -13.66 -7.72 -6.35
CA VAL A 57 -12.75 -8.61 -7.10
C VAL A 57 -12.14 -9.69 -6.20
N VAL A 58 -11.65 -9.34 -5.01
CA VAL A 58 -11.02 -10.33 -4.13
C VAL A 58 -12.03 -11.35 -3.59
N LYS A 59 -13.28 -10.94 -3.39
CA LYS A 59 -14.39 -11.81 -2.98
C LYS A 59 -14.81 -12.80 -4.06
N LEU A 60 -14.62 -12.47 -5.34
CA LEU A 60 -14.82 -13.41 -6.44
C LEU A 60 -13.78 -14.54 -6.41
N SER A 61 -12.54 -14.24 -6.00
CA SER A 61 -11.48 -15.23 -5.85
C SER A 61 -11.69 -16.11 -4.62
N ASN A 62 -12.01 -15.50 -3.47
CA ASN A 62 -12.31 -16.21 -2.23
C ASN A 62 -13.26 -15.36 -1.37
N PRO A 63 -14.43 -15.87 -0.95
CA PRO A 63 -15.43 -15.09 -0.20
C PRO A 63 -14.97 -14.65 1.20
N THR A 64 -13.88 -15.23 1.73
CA THR A 64 -13.27 -14.75 2.98
C THR A 64 -12.34 -13.56 2.80
N ASN A 65 -11.95 -13.26 1.56
CA ASN A 65 -11.15 -12.08 1.26
C ASN A 65 -12.02 -10.82 1.39
N GLN A 66 -11.38 -9.73 1.78
CA GLN A 66 -12.05 -8.45 1.95
C GLN A 66 -11.06 -7.31 1.81
N CYS A 67 -11.53 -6.16 1.34
CA CYS A 67 -10.76 -4.92 1.37
C CYS A 67 -11.41 -3.91 2.32
N THR A 68 -10.60 -3.14 3.01
CA THR A 68 -11.05 -2.13 3.98
C THR A 68 -10.26 -0.84 3.79
N LEU A 69 -10.97 0.28 3.69
CA LEU A 69 -10.38 1.60 3.73
C LEU A 69 -9.94 1.92 5.17
N GLN A 70 -8.67 2.26 5.34
CA GLN A 70 -8.00 2.59 6.60
C GLN A 70 -7.69 4.08 6.68
#